data_AF-A0ABD2RFE7-F1
#
_entry.id   AF-A0ABD2RFE7-F1
#
_cell.length_a   1.000
_cell.length_b   1.000
_cell.length_c   1.000
_cell.angle_alpha   90.00
_cell.angle_beta   90.00
_cell.angle_gamma   90.00
#
_symmetry.space_group_name_H-M   'P 1'
#
loop_
_entity.id
_entity.type
_entity.pdbx_description
1 polymer ?
#
loop_
_entity_poly.entity_id
_entity_poly.type
_entity_poly.pdbx_seq_one_letter_code
_entity_poly.pdbx_strand_id
1 'polypeptide(L)'
;MENLGDDVLASIMSRVHDSACRRSISQVCKQSLRIEGLTRSSVRVFEPYLLPNFLPRFPNLLKFDTSEEITNTHLEILAEKCPRIQILNLNFKKKNRFYDEKDESLVLDDFDENGLCFIAMGCSHLNTVSLRKRSGVGDAGVVSLVSFLPKLIYLDLSFCEKVSDEALRVIGSVGSLKYLNLQGCWLVSDAGLKSLTGGPLRMTLKKLVLAECDRITDCGVLSLMQLCCLEELDLAECGPNVTDLAGEAIASSESFKRLNFVMACKCV
;
A
#
# COMPACT_ATOMS: atom_id res chain seq x y z
N MET A 1 21.46 -35.68 4.95
CA MET A 1 21.61 -34.41 4.18
C MET A 1 23.01 -33.80 4.32
N GLU A 2 24.00 -34.48 4.91
CA GLU A 2 25.32 -33.90 5.24
C GLU A 2 26.24 -33.62 4.05
N ASN A 3 25.86 -33.98 2.82
CA ASN A 3 26.68 -33.81 1.60
C ASN A 3 26.15 -32.76 0.61
N LEU A 4 25.07 -32.02 0.93
CA LEU A 4 24.58 -30.95 0.07
C LEU A 4 25.25 -29.63 0.43
N GLY A 5 25.92 -29.01 -0.54
CA GLY A 5 26.45 -27.65 -0.42
C GLY A 5 25.33 -26.64 -0.17
N ASP A 6 25.68 -25.52 0.48
CA ASP A 6 24.74 -24.43 0.78
C ASP A 6 24.05 -23.88 -0.48
N ASP A 7 24.77 -23.83 -1.59
CA ASP A 7 24.32 -23.40 -2.91
C ASP A 7 23.24 -24.33 -3.49
N VAL A 8 23.46 -25.65 -3.42
CA VAL A 8 22.50 -26.65 -3.87
C VAL A 8 21.26 -26.62 -2.97
N LEU A 9 21.46 -26.56 -1.65
CA LEU A 9 20.35 -26.48 -0.70
C LEU A 9 19.53 -25.20 -0.89
N ALA A 10 20.19 -24.06 -1.16
CA ALA A 10 19.51 -22.81 -1.46
C ALA A 10 18.72 -22.89 -2.77
N SER A 11 19.27 -23.54 -3.80
CA SER A 11 18.61 -23.77 -5.08
C SER A 11 17.39 -24.69 -4.96
N ILE A 12 17.45 -25.71 -4.08
CA ILE A 12 16.30 -26.54 -3.75
C ILE A 12 15.24 -25.70 -3.02
N MET A 13 15.65 -24.97 -1.97
CA MET A 13 14.75 -24.16 -1.15
C MET A 13 14.06 -23.05 -1.95
N SER A 14 14.72 -22.44 -2.94
CA SER A 14 14.10 -21.40 -3.78
C SER A 14 12.93 -21.94 -4.62
N ARG A 15 12.89 -23.26 -4.87
CA ARG A 15 11.81 -23.95 -5.59
C ARG A 15 10.70 -24.47 -4.68
N VAL A 16 10.89 -24.46 -3.35
CA VAL A 16 9.86 -24.84 -2.37
C VAL A 16 9.02 -23.62 -2.01
N HIS A 17 7.85 -23.51 -2.64
CA HIS A 17 6.91 -22.41 -2.42
C HIS A 17 5.96 -22.66 -1.25
N ASP A 18 5.73 -23.91 -0.87
CA ASP A 18 4.87 -24.23 0.27
C ASP A 18 5.54 -23.89 1.61
N SER A 19 4.82 -23.12 2.44
CA SER A 19 5.32 -22.61 3.70
C SER A 19 5.43 -23.68 4.80
N ALA A 20 4.65 -24.77 4.71
CA ALA A 20 4.72 -25.88 5.65
C ALA A 20 5.94 -26.74 5.34
N CYS A 21 6.17 -27.09 4.07
CA CYS A 21 7.36 -27.78 3.61
C CYS A 21 8.65 -27.03 3.99
N ARG A 22 8.72 -25.72 3.76
CA ARG A 22 9.89 -24.92 4.18
C ARG A 22 10.14 -25.01 5.68
N ARG A 23 9.08 -24.95 6.49
CA ARG A 23 9.18 -25.11 7.95
C ARG A 23 9.69 -26.49 8.32
N SER A 24 9.19 -27.55 7.70
CA SER A 24 9.69 -28.92 7.94
C SER A 24 11.19 -29.03 7.62
N ILE A 25 11.64 -28.48 6.49
CA ILE A 25 13.06 -28.51 6.11
C ILE A 25 13.91 -27.69 7.10
N SER A 26 13.39 -26.57 7.59
CA SER A 26 14.11 -25.74 8.56
C SER A 26 14.32 -26.42 9.92
N GLN A 27 13.52 -27.45 10.25
CA GLN A 27 13.68 -28.24 11.48
C GLN A 27 14.71 -29.38 11.35
N VAL A 28 15.21 -29.67 10.15
CA VAL A 28 16.09 -30.84 9.93
C VAL A 28 17.45 -30.65 10.58
N CYS A 29 18.09 -29.50 10.41
CA CYS A 29 19.39 -29.19 11.01
C CYS A 29 19.68 -27.68 10.98
N LYS A 30 20.74 -27.25 11.69
CA LYS A 30 21.17 -25.84 11.75
C LYS A 30 21.48 -25.26 10.36
N GLN A 31 22.07 -26.05 9.47
CA GLN A 31 22.37 -25.61 8.10
C GLN A 31 21.08 -25.31 7.34
N SER A 32 20.11 -26.22 7.37
CA SER A 32 18.79 -26.05 6.75
C SER A 32 18.02 -24.87 7.35
N LEU A 33 18.08 -24.67 8.67
CA LEU A 33 17.50 -23.51 9.33
C LEU A 33 18.11 -22.19 8.81
N ARG A 34 19.44 -22.13 8.69
CA ARG A 34 20.14 -20.94 8.17
C ARG A 34 19.78 -20.67 6.71
N ILE A 35 19.84 -21.69 5.85
CA ILE A 35 19.55 -21.56 4.42
C ILE A 35 18.08 -21.22 4.16
N GLU A 36 17.14 -21.77 4.94
CA GLU A 36 15.74 -21.38 4.83
C GLU A 36 15.54 -19.89 5.06
N GLY A 37 16.21 -19.32 6.08
CA GLY A 37 16.15 -17.89 6.39
C GLY A 37 16.71 -17.02 5.26
N LEU A 38 17.89 -17.38 4.73
CA LEU A 38 18.55 -16.64 3.66
C LEU A 38 17.80 -16.68 2.32
N THR A 39 17.04 -17.74 2.07
CA THR A 39 16.29 -17.95 0.81
C THR A 39 14.83 -17.57 0.92
N ARG A 40 14.37 -17.10 2.08
CA ARG A 40 12.97 -16.70 2.26
C ARG A 40 12.76 -15.31 1.66
N SER A 41 11.89 -15.25 0.65
CA SER A 41 11.56 -14.00 -0.06
C SER A 41 10.30 -13.31 0.48
N SER A 42 9.45 -14.03 1.25
CA SER A 42 8.20 -13.47 1.78
C SER A 42 7.87 -13.95 3.19
N VAL A 43 7.37 -13.03 4.01
CA VAL A 43 6.93 -13.26 5.38
C VAL A 43 5.58 -12.58 5.58
N ARG A 44 4.69 -13.27 6.31
CA ARG A 44 3.51 -12.68 6.94
C ARG A 44 3.67 -12.77 8.45
N VAL A 45 3.48 -11.66 9.14
CA VAL A 45 3.66 -11.54 10.59
C VAL A 45 2.31 -11.38 11.27
N PHE A 46 2.12 -12.14 12.35
CA PHE A 46 0.94 -12.08 13.22
C PHE A 46 1.29 -11.61 14.64
N GLU A 47 2.59 -11.48 14.93
CA GLU A 47 3.11 -11.13 16.26
C GLU A 47 4.27 -10.12 16.09
N PRO A 48 3.96 -8.83 15.88
CA PRO A 48 4.98 -7.81 15.57
C PRO A 48 6.04 -7.63 16.65
N TYR A 49 5.73 -7.89 17.92
CA TYR A 49 6.68 -7.83 19.03
C TYR A 49 7.88 -8.79 18.88
N LEU A 50 7.77 -9.81 18.03
CA LEU A 50 8.87 -10.75 17.72
C LEU A 50 9.83 -10.23 16.64
N LEU A 51 9.46 -9.19 15.89
CA LEU A 51 10.24 -8.67 14.76
C LEU A 51 11.71 -8.39 15.08
N PRO A 52 12.09 -7.79 16.23
CA PRO A 52 13.49 -7.49 16.54
C PRO A 52 14.40 -8.73 16.52
N ASN A 53 13.90 -9.86 17.03
CA ASN A 53 14.64 -11.12 17.08
C ASN A 53 14.44 -11.96 15.80
N PHE A 54 13.35 -11.74 15.08
CA PHE A 54 12.93 -12.55 13.94
C PHE A 54 13.52 -12.05 12.61
N LEU A 55 13.47 -10.74 12.34
CA LEU A 55 13.87 -10.15 11.06
C LEU A 55 15.34 -10.34 10.67
N PRO A 56 16.33 -10.31 11.60
CA PRO A 56 17.73 -10.53 11.25
C PRO A 56 18.00 -11.87 10.53
N ARG A 57 17.10 -12.85 10.67
CA ARG A 57 17.19 -14.15 9.97
C ARG A 57 16.85 -14.07 8.47
N PHE A 58 16.18 -13.02 8.02
CA PHE A 58 15.62 -12.91 6.66
C PHE A 58 16.13 -11.67 5.90
N PRO A 59 17.45 -11.49 5.72
CA PRO A 59 18.01 -10.27 5.12
C PRO A 59 17.66 -10.08 3.62
N ASN A 60 17.20 -11.14 2.94
CA ASN A 60 16.83 -11.12 1.52
C ASN A 60 15.31 -11.03 1.29
N LEU A 61 14.57 -10.56 2.29
CA LEU A 61 13.13 -10.44 2.18
C LEU A 61 12.74 -9.45 1.07
N LEU A 62 11.85 -9.88 0.18
CA LEU A 62 11.28 -9.06 -0.90
C LEU A 62 9.86 -8.61 -0.58
N LYS A 63 9.14 -9.37 0.25
CA LYS A 63 7.75 -9.11 0.62
C LYS A 63 7.52 -9.23 2.12
N PHE A 64 6.96 -8.18 2.72
CA PHE A 64 6.55 -8.14 4.12
C PHE A 64 5.05 -7.83 4.21
N ASP A 65 4.29 -8.74 4.85
CA ASP A 65 2.86 -8.57 5.13
C ASP A 65 2.62 -8.56 6.65
N THR A 66 1.86 -7.61 7.17
CA THR A 66 1.22 -7.72 8.50
C THR A 66 -0.13 -6.99 8.47
N SER A 67 -1.14 -7.59 9.10
CA SER A 67 -2.42 -6.92 9.36
C SER A 67 -2.61 -6.49 10.81
N GLU A 68 -1.60 -6.74 11.64
CA GLU A 68 -1.60 -6.40 13.06
C GLU A 68 -1.11 -4.97 13.27
N GLU A 69 -1.30 -4.47 14.49
CA GLU A 69 -0.75 -3.21 14.97
C GLU A 69 0.79 -3.22 14.89
N ILE A 70 1.39 -2.14 14.39
CA ILE A 70 2.83 -2.05 14.19
C ILE A 70 3.28 -0.62 14.51
N THR A 71 4.36 -0.49 15.27
CA THR A 71 4.87 0.82 15.73
C THR A 71 5.98 1.35 14.83
N ASN A 72 6.34 2.63 14.98
CA ASN A 72 7.48 3.24 14.31
C ASN A 72 8.80 2.46 14.52
N THR A 73 9.05 1.97 15.74
CA THR A 73 10.25 1.16 16.06
C THR A 73 10.30 -0.14 15.26
N HIS A 74 9.16 -0.80 15.06
CA HIS A 74 9.11 -2.00 14.25
C HIS A 74 9.43 -1.71 12.78
N LEU A 75 8.97 -0.57 12.25
CA LEU A 75 9.27 -0.12 10.89
C LEU A 75 10.73 0.28 10.71
N GLU A 76 11.34 0.91 11.71
CA GLU A 76 12.77 1.21 11.74
C GLU A 76 13.61 -0.08 11.65
N ILE A 77 13.30 -1.09 12.46
CA ILE A 77 14.00 -2.38 12.44
C ILE A 77 13.78 -3.08 11.08
N LEU A 78 12.57 -3.01 10.51
CA LEU A 78 12.29 -3.56 9.20
C LEU A 78 13.15 -2.91 8.11
N ALA A 79 13.24 -1.58 8.13
CA ALA A 79 14.07 -0.81 7.22
C ALA A 79 15.56 -1.17 7.36
N GLU A 80 16.05 -1.33 8.59
CA GLU A 80 17.45 -1.65 8.87
C GLU A 80 17.81 -3.10 8.47
N LYS A 81 16.96 -4.08 8.79
CA LYS A 81 17.27 -5.51 8.62
C LYS A 81 16.87 -6.06 7.26
N CYS A 82 15.93 -5.41 6.55
CA CYS A 82 15.39 -5.90 5.28
C CYS A 82 15.33 -4.80 4.19
N PRO A 83 16.47 -4.20 3.79
CA PRO A 83 16.51 -3.07 2.84
C PRO A 83 16.11 -3.42 1.40
N ARG A 84 15.96 -4.72 1.08
CA ARG A 84 15.62 -5.23 -0.26
C ARG A 84 14.12 -5.41 -0.49
N ILE A 85 13.28 -5.03 0.47
CA ILE A 85 11.83 -5.17 0.34
C ILE A 85 11.34 -4.38 -0.87
N GLN A 86 10.46 -5.03 -1.62
CA GLN A 86 9.81 -4.52 -2.83
C GLN A 86 8.30 -4.38 -2.63
N ILE A 87 7.70 -5.25 -1.82
CA ILE A 87 6.28 -5.28 -1.52
C ILE A 87 6.09 -5.16 -0.01
N LEU A 88 5.44 -4.08 0.41
CA LEU A 88 5.08 -3.82 1.80
C LEU A 88 3.56 -3.72 1.93
N ASN A 89 2.97 -4.63 2.68
CA ASN A 89 1.56 -4.60 3.01
C ASN A 89 1.40 -4.50 4.52
N LEU A 90 0.94 -3.33 4.96
CA LEU A 90 0.61 -3.04 6.35
C LEU A 90 -0.89 -2.80 6.51
N ASN A 91 -1.76 -3.34 5.63
CA ASN A 91 -3.20 -3.09 5.74
C ASN A 91 -3.76 -3.49 7.10
N PHE A 92 -4.38 -2.57 7.83
CA PHE A 92 -4.95 -2.86 9.14
C PHE A 92 -6.31 -3.54 9.02
N LYS A 93 -6.51 -4.64 9.75
CA LYS A 93 -7.83 -5.25 9.96
C LYS A 93 -8.27 -4.98 11.38
N LYS A 94 -9.25 -4.08 11.57
CA LYS A 94 -9.90 -3.89 12.87
C LYS A 94 -10.39 -5.28 13.33
N LYS A 95 -9.89 -5.78 14.46
CA LYS A 95 -10.45 -6.99 15.07
C LYS A 95 -11.91 -6.65 15.37
N ASN A 96 -12.86 -7.49 14.94
CA ASN A 96 -14.25 -7.45 15.40
C ASN A 96 -14.26 -7.75 16.90
N ARG A 97 -13.79 -6.81 17.71
CA ARG A 97 -13.97 -6.87 19.15
C ARG A 97 -15.43 -6.51 19.34
N PHE A 98 -16.22 -7.53 19.68
CA PHE A 98 -17.59 -7.44 20.19
C PHE A 98 -17.67 -6.69 21.54
N TYR A 99 -16.83 -5.68 21.76
CA TYR A 99 -16.78 -4.89 22.97
C TYR A 99 -16.94 -3.42 22.60
N ASP A 100 -18.12 -2.93 22.93
CA ASP A 100 -18.57 -1.54 23.12
C ASP A 100 -17.94 -0.42 22.28
N GLU A 101 -18.80 0.29 21.56
CA GLU A 101 -18.60 1.59 20.89
C GLU A 101 -18.26 2.74 21.87
N LYS A 102 -17.62 2.46 23.02
CA LYS A 102 -17.33 3.46 24.06
C LYS A 102 -15.86 3.67 24.38
N ASP A 103 -14.95 2.97 23.71
CA ASP A 103 -13.50 3.16 23.88
C ASP A 103 -12.86 3.72 22.61
N GLU A 104 -13.41 4.83 22.11
CA GLU A 104 -12.77 5.70 21.10
C GLU A 104 -11.47 6.38 21.61
N SER A 105 -11.09 6.13 22.86
CA SER A 105 -9.99 6.81 23.57
C SER A 105 -8.70 6.01 23.70
N LEU A 106 -8.67 4.71 23.39
CA LEU A 106 -7.40 3.99 23.34
C LEU A 106 -6.81 4.18 21.94
N VAL A 107 -6.12 5.33 21.78
CA VAL A 107 -5.11 5.54 20.74
C VAL A 107 -4.06 4.44 20.93
N LEU A 108 -4.32 3.29 20.31
CA LEU A 108 -3.36 2.22 20.14
C LEU A 108 -2.23 2.80 19.27
N ASP A 109 -0.99 2.54 19.68
CA ASP A 109 0.24 3.18 19.22
C ASP A 109 0.60 2.63 17.81
N ASP A 110 -0.22 2.97 16.82
CA ASP A 110 0.05 2.68 15.41
C ASP A 110 1.13 3.62 14.87
N PHE A 111 1.82 3.22 13.80
CA PHE A 111 2.87 4.04 13.20
C PHE A 111 2.31 5.30 12.52
N ASP A 112 3.14 6.33 12.42
CA ASP A 112 2.82 7.62 11.81
C ASP A 112 3.80 7.96 10.66
N GLU A 113 3.86 9.24 10.25
CA GLU A 113 4.81 9.70 9.23
C GLU A 113 6.28 9.38 9.54
N ASN A 114 6.69 9.27 10.80
CA ASN A 114 8.08 8.93 11.16
C ASN A 114 8.41 7.49 10.77
N GLY A 115 7.50 6.56 11.06
CA GLY A 115 7.65 5.16 10.69
C GLY A 115 7.72 4.98 9.17
N LEU A 116 6.89 5.72 8.42
CA LEU A 116 6.96 5.73 6.96
C LEU A 116 8.27 6.33 6.43
N CYS A 117 8.81 7.36 7.09
CA CYS A 117 10.10 7.94 6.73
C CYS A 117 11.24 6.91 6.84
N PHE A 118 11.29 6.13 7.94
CA PHE A 118 12.28 5.05 8.08
C PHE A 118 12.21 4.04 6.93
N ILE A 119 10.99 3.61 6.58
CA ILE A 119 10.76 2.68 5.46
C ILE A 119 11.19 3.30 4.14
N ALA A 120 10.80 4.54 3.86
CA ALA A 120 11.10 5.21 2.62
C ALA A 120 12.62 5.36 2.40
N MET A 121 13.37 5.65 3.47
CA MET A 121 14.83 5.81 3.43
C MET A 121 15.57 4.46 3.39
N GLY A 122 15.11 3.45 4.14
CA GLY A 122 15.80 2.15 4.22
C GLY A 122 15.44 1.15 3.12
N CYS A 123 14.22 1.21 2.58
CA CYS A 123 13.70 0.27 1.59
C CYS A 123 13.50 0.91 0.21
N SER A 124 14.57 1.45 -0.39
CA SER A 124 14.54 2.16 -1.69
C SER A 124 14.12 1.32 -2.91
N HIS A 125 13.93 0.01 -2.74
CA HIS A 125 13.48 -0.92 -3.78
C HIS A 125 11.96 -1.13 -3.80
N LEU A 126 11.23 -0.48 -2.89
CA LEU A 126 9.78 -0.57 -2.83
C LEU A 126 9.13 -0.15 -4.15
N ASN A 127 8.25 -1.03 -4.63
CA ASN A 127 7.41 -0.79 -5.79
C ASN A 127 5.92 -0.94 -5.47
N THR A 128 5.57 -1.61 -4.38
CA THR A 128 4.19 -1.86 -3.95
C THR A 128 4.07 -1.56 -2.47
N VAL A 129 3.21 -0.61 -2.12
CA VAL A 129 2.93 -0.21 -0.73
C VAL A 129 1.41 -0.22 -0.51
N SER A 130 0.95 -0.88 0.56
CA SER A 130 -0.45 -0.91 0.97
C SER A 130 -0.58 -0.58 2.45
N LEU A 131 -1.33 0.48 2.76
CA LEU A 131 -1.44 1.09 4.08
C LEU A 131 -2.91 1.25 4.51
N ARG A 132 -3.81 0.43 3.96
CA ARG A 132 -5.24 0.55 4.18
C ARG A 132 -5.59 0.64 5.67
N LYS A 133 -6.47 1.57 6.04
CA LYS A 133 -6.98 1.78 7.40
C LYS A 133 -5.89 2.09 8.45
N ARG A 134 -4.78 2.71 8.05
CA ARG A 134 -3.77 3.23 8.98
C ARG A 134 -4.05 4.69 9.30
N SER A 135 -4.62 4.95 10.47
CA SER A 135 -5.04 6.29 10.92
C SER A 135 -3.88 7.24 11.22
N GLY A 136 -2.67 6.68 11.47
CA GLY A 136 -1.44 7.46 11.62
C GLY A 136 -0.86 7.98 10.30
N VAL A 137 -1.32 7.47 9.14
CA VAL A 137 -0.80 7.87 7.84
C VAL A 137 -1.48 9.15 7.35
N GLY A 138 -0.71 10.24 7.29
CA GLY A 138 -1.11 11.53 6.70
C GLY A 138 -0.18 11.99 5.58
N ASP A 139 -0.38 13.23 5.14
CA ASP A 139 0.29 13.80 3.97
C ASP A 139 1.83 13.73 4.06
N ALA A 140 2.43 14.07 5.20
CA ALA A 140 3.89 14.03 5.40
C ALA A 140 4.50 12.63 5.19
N GLY A 141 3.79 11.58 5.62
CA GLY A 141 4.18 10.20 5.39
C GLY A 141 4.13 9.83 3.90
N VAL A 142 3.08 10.27 3.19
CA VAL A 142 2.95 10.09 1.74
C VAL A 142 4.05 10.83 0.98
N VAL A 143 4.36 12.08 1.37
CA VAL A 143 5.47 12.85 0.80
C VAL A 143 6.78 12.09 0.94
N SER A 144 7.05 11.49 2.10
CA SER A 144 8.26 10.71 2.35
C SER A 144 8.33 9.50 1.42
N LEU A 145 7.25 8.71 1.31
CA LEU A 145 7.19 7.56 0.40
C LEU A 145 7.46 7.98 -1.05
N VAL A 146 6.77 9.00 -1.53
CA VAL A 146 6.88 9.45 -2.91
C VAL A 146 8.26 10.03 -3.22
N SER A 147 8.85 10.79 -2.30
CA SER A 147 10.13 11.48 -2.54
C SER A 147 11.32 10.53 -2.56
N PHE A 148 11.29 9.45 -1.78
CA PHE A 148 12.40 8.50 -1.67
C PHE A 148 12.22 7.20 -2.46
N LEU A 149 11.03 6.92 -3.01
CA LEU A 149 10.73 5.67 -3.74
C LEU A 149 10.47 5.92 -5.23
N PRO A 150 11.51 6.13 -6.06
CA PRO A 150 11.34 6.45 -7.48
C PRO A 150 10.72 5.31 -8.30
N LYS A 151 10.73 4.08 -7.77
CA LYS A 151 10.19 2.87 -8.41
C LYS A 151 8.79 2.49 -7.93
N LEU A 152 8.11 3.35 -7.16
CA LEU A 152 6.77 3.08 -6.65
C LEU A 152 5.74 2.97 -7.80
N ILE A 153 5.17 1.79 -7.97
CA ILE A 153 4.21 1.46 -9.05
C ILE A 153 2.79 1.37 -8.49
N TYR A 154 2.65 0.86 -7.28
CA TYR A 154 1.37 0.60 -6.61
C TYR A 154 1.35 1.25 -5.23
N LEU A 155 0.35 2.09 -5.00
CA LEU A 155 0.11 2.73 -3.71
C LEU A 155 -1.37 2.61 -3.32
N ASP A 156 -1.64 1.98 -2.19
CA ASP A 156 -2.97 1.87 -1.60
C ASP A 156 -3.01 2.59 -0.26
N LEU A 157 -3.77 3.68 -0.21
CA LEU A 157 -4.01 4.56 0.94
C LEU A 157 -5.48 4.51 1.37
N SER A 158 -6.23 3.48 0.97
CA SER A 158 -7.67 3.42 1.25
C SER A 158 -7.97 3.53 2.75
N PHE A 159 -8.95 4.36 3.10
CA PHE A 159 -9.35 4.67 4.47
C PHE A 159 -8.22 5.22 5.34
N CYS A 160 -7.23 5.92 4.75
CA CYS A 160 -6.29 6.76 5.47
C CYS A 160 -6.89 8.16 5.66
N GLU A 161 -7.54 8.37 6.80
CA GLU A 161 -8.39 9.54 7.08
C GLU A 161 -7.67 10.90 7.09
N LYS A 162 -6.35 10.90 7.25
CA LYS A 162 -5.51 12.10 7.29
C LYS A 162 -4.86 12.44 5.94
N VAL A 163 -5.12 11.66 4.89
CA VAL A 163 -4.62 11.93 3.53
C VAL A 163 -5.54 12.94 2.85
N SER A 164 -4.97 14.05 2.38
CA SER A 164 -5.67 15.18 1.79
C SER A 164 -5.13 15.56 0.40
N ASP A 165 -5.65 16.65 -0.17
CA ASP A 165 -5.19 17.21 -1.45
C ASP A 165 -3.68 17.53 -1.47
N GLU A 166 -3.06 17.79 -0.30
CA GLU A 166 -1.63 18.06 -0.21
C GLU A 166 -0.77 16.83 -0.54
N ALA A 167 -1.18 15.63 -0.11
CA ALA A 167 -0.55 14.39 -0.57
C ALA A 167 -0.67 14.24 -2.09
N LEU A 168 -1.84 14.53 -2.67
CA LEU A 168 -2.08 14.39 -4.11
C LEU A 168 -1.20 15.34 -4.94
N ARG A 169 -0.88 16.53 -4.41
CA ARG A 169 0.05 17.47 -5.04
C ARG A 169 1.42 16.85 -5.30
N VAL A 170 1.94 16.11 -4.32
CA VAL A 170 3.24 15.43 -4.44
C VAL A 170 3.11 14.14 -5.27
N ILE A 171 2.03 13.37 -5.11
CA ILE A 171 1.77 12.17 -5.92
C ILE A 171 1.70 12.51 -7.42
N GLY A 172 1.08 13.63 -7.80
CA GLY A 172 1.01 14.11 -9.19
C GLY A 172 2.38 14.32 -9.85
N SER A 173 3.42 14.54 -9.06
CA SER A 173 4.80 14.72 -9.54
C SER A 173 5.52 13.41 -9.90
N VAL A 174 4.92 12.24 -9.61
CA VAL A 174 5.56 10.92 -9.77
C VAL A 174 5.34 10.35 -11.16
N GLY A 175 6.43 9.95 -11.82
CA GLY A 175 6.40 9.36 -13.17
C GLY A 175 6.47 7.84 -13.22
N SER A 176 6.31 7.12 -12.09
CA SER A 176 6.38 5.65 -12.03
C SER A 176 5.09 4.98 -11.59
N LEU A 177 4.20 5.72 -10.91
CA LEU A 177 2.99 5.18 -10.32
C LEU A 177 1.96 4.82 -11.40
N LYS A 178 1.40 3.61 -11.29
CA LYS A 178 0.40 3.05 -12.21
C LYS A 178 -0.93 2.75 -11.52
N TYR A 179 -0.90 2.49 -10.22
CA TYR A 179 -2.08 2.20 -9.42
C TYR A 179 -2.09 3.11 -8.19
N LEU A 180 -3.20 3.81 -8.00
CA LEU A 180 -3.46 4.62 -6.81
C LEU A 180 -4.86 4.29 -6.28
N ASN A 181 -4.95 3.89 -5.01
CA ASN A 181 -6.21 3.70 -4.31
C ASN A 181 -6.33 4.71 -3.17
N LEU A 182 -7.37 5.53 -3.23
CA LEU A 182 -7.74 6.58 -2.27
C LEU A 182 -9.16 6.34 -1.72
N GLN A 183 -9.71 5.14 -1.85
CA GLN A 183 -11.06 4.82 -1.38
C GLN A 183 -11.28 5.27 0.06
N GLY A 184 -12.35 5.99 0.35
CA GLY A 184 -12.67 6.46 1.70
C GLY A 184 -11.72 7.52 2.25
N CYS A 185 -10.84 8.13 1.44
CA CYS A 185 -10.06 9.30 1.84
C CYS A 185 -10.93 10.56 1.71
N TRP A 186 -11.74 10.84 2.73
CA TRP A 186 -12.76 11.89 2.73
C TRP A 186 -12.24 13.34 2.66
N LEU A 187 -10.93 13.59 2.81
CA LEU A 187 -10.33 14.92 2.70
C LEU A 187 -9.91 15.24 1.26
N VAL A 188 -9.90 14.25 0.38
CA VAL A 188 -9.60 14.42 -1.04
C VAL A 188 -10.76 15.08 -1.75
N SER A 189 -10.47 16.14 -2.51
CA SER A 189 -11.44 16.94 -3.25
C SER A 189 -11.03 17.11 -4.72
N ASP A 190 -11.85 17.83 -5.49
CA ASP A 190 -11.57 18.21 -6.88
C ASP A 190 -10.21 18.93 -7.03
N ALA A 191 -9.77 19.69 -6.01
CA ALA A 191 -8.48 20.37 -6.04
C ALA A 191 -7.30 19.38 -6.00
N GLY A 192 -7.41 18.31 -5.22
CA GLY A 192 -6.44 17.22 -5.22
C GLY A 192 -6.42 16.47 -6.54
N LEU A 193 -7.61 16.16 -7.11
CA LEU A 193 -7.71 15.48 -8.40
C LEU A 193 -7.08 16.28 -9.54
N LYS A 194 -7.29 17.61 -9.56
CA LYS A 194 -6.61 18.51 -10.50
C LYS A 194 -5.08 18.47 -10.33
N SER A 195 -4.59 18.28 -9.11
CA SER A 195 -3.15 18.20 -8.87
C SER A 195 -2.51 16.95 -9.45
N LEU A 196 -3.26 15.84 -9.56
CA LEU A 196 -2.79 14.59 -10.18
C LEU A 196 -2.49 14.74 -11.67
N THR A 197 -3.13 15.69 -12.36
CA THR A 197 -3.00 15.87 -13.82
C THR A 197 -1.94 16.90 -14.22
N GLY A 198 -1.43 17.68 -13.26
CA GLY A 198 -0.45 18.74 -13.50
C GLY A 198 1.00 18.27 -13.69
N GLY A 199 1.31 17.00 -13.42
CA GLY A 199 2.68 16.47 -13.44
C GLY A 199 2.87 15.19 -14.27
N PRO A 200 4.03 14.52 -14.13
CA PRO A 200 4.37 13.30 -14.89
C PRO A 200 3.39 12.14 -14.72
N LEU A 201 2.68 12.09 -13.59
CA LEU A 201 1.70 11.04 -13.29
C LEU A 201 0.63 10.90 -14.39
N ARG A 202 0.29 12.00 -15.06
CA ARG A 202 -0.68 12.02 -16.16
C ARG A 202 -0.36 11.05 -17.29
N MET A 203 0.90 10.67 -17.45
CA MET A 203 1.38 9.76 -18.49
C MET A 203 1.59 8.32 -17.99
N THR A 204 1.35 8.03 -16.71
CA THR A 204 1.68 6.71 -16.13
C THR A 204 0.55 6.05 -15.36
N LEU A 205 -0.36 6.84 -14.76
CA LEU A 205 -1.44 6.29 -13.94
C LEU A 205 -2.43 5.52 -14.83
N LYS A 206 -2.64 4.25 -14.51
CA LYS A 206 -3.54 3.33 -15.22
C LYS A 206 -4.82 3.04 -14.47
N LYS A 207 -4.76 3.04 -13.14
CA LYS A 207 -5.88 2.75 -12.27
C LYS A 207 -5.96 3.73 -11.12
N LEU A 208 -7.13 4.33 -10.97
CA LEU A 208 -7.46 5.25 -9.89
C LEU A 208 -8.75 4.79 -9.20
N VAL A 209 -8.68 4.55 -7.89
CA VAL A 209 -9.85 4.20 -7.07
C VAL A 209 -10.15 5.36 -6.13
N LEU A 210 -11.34 5.93 -6.27
CA LEU A 210 -11.85 7.07 -5.51
C LEU A 210 -13.16 6.75 -4.80
N ALA A 211 -13.54 5.48 -4.73
CA ALA A 211 -14.80 5.07 -4.12
C ALA A 211 -14.96 5.64 -2.70
N GLU A 212 -16.19 5.97 -2.29
CA GLU A 212 -16.49 6.57 -0.98
C GLU A 212 -15.76 7.91 -0.70
N CYS A 213 -15.37 8.67 -1.75
CA CYS A 213 -14.85 10.03 -1.62
C CYS A 213 -15.94 11.08 -1.91
N ASP A 214 -16.72 11.45 -0.89
CA ASP A 214 -17.91 12.31 -1.01
C ASP A 214 -17.67 13.78 -1.44
N ARG A 215 -16.41 14.24 -1.42
CA ARG A 215 -16.05 15.63 -1.79
C ARG A 215 -15.69 15.80 -3.27
N ILE A 216 -15.80 14.72 -4.05
CA ILE A 216 -15.53 14.74 -5.48
C ILE A 216 -16.82 15.13 -6.21
N THR A 217 -16.68 16.00 -7.20
CA THR A 217 -17.78 16.40 -8.09
C THR A 217 -17.41 16.16 -9.54
N ASP A 218 -18.34 16.45 -10.45
CA ASP A 218 -18.09 16.46 -11.89
C ASP A 218 -16.84 17.27 -12.26
N CYS A 219 -16.55 18.38 -11.56
CA CYS A 219 -15.37 19.22 -11.82
C CYS A 219 -14.05 18.44 -11.62
N GLY A 220 -13.99 17.63 -10.57
CA GLY A 220 -12.83 16.77 -10.29
C GLY A 220 -12.68 15.69 -11.34
N VAL A 221 -13.78 15.02 -11.70
CA VAL A 221 -13.77 13.96 -12.73
C VAL A 221 -13.37 14.52 -14.10
N LEU A 222 -13.89 15.68 -14.49
CA LEU A 222 -13.47 16.39 -15.71
C LEU A 222 -11.97 16.68 -15.73
N SER A 223 -11.38 17.02 -14.58
CA SER A 223 -9.94 17.24 -14.47
C SER A 223 -9.15 15.95 -14.74
N LEU A 224 -9.65 14.80 -14.29
CA LEU A 224 -9.03 13.48 -14.50
C LEU A 224 -9.00 13.05 -15.97
N MET A 225 -9.81 13.65 -16.85
CA MET A 225 -9.78 13.35 -18.28
C MET A 225 -8.46 13.74 -18.96
N GLN A 226 -7.61 14.51 -18.27
CA GLN A 226 -6.27 14.84 -18.71
C GLN A 226 -5.23 13.74 -18.43
N LEU A 227 -5.62 12.65 -17.74
CA LEU A 227 -4.76 11.49 -17.51
C LEU A 227 -4.74 10.58 -18.75
N CYS A 228 -3.74 10.76 -19.62
CA CYS A 228 -3.66 10.13 -20.94
C CYS A 228 -3.55 8.60 -20.91
N CYS A 229 -3.20 8.01 -19.77
CA CYS A 229 -3.01 6.56 -19.62
C CYS A 229 -4.00 5.90 -18.66
N LEU A 230 -5.02 6.64 -18.19
CA LEU A 230 -5.99 6.10 -17.25
C LEU A 230 -6.92 5.11 -17.96
N GLU A 231 -6.88 3.85 -17.53
CA GLU A 231 -7.63 2.73 -18.11
C GLU A 231 -8.80 2.32 -17.20
N GLU A 232 -8.65 2.48 -15.88
CA GLU A 232 -9.63 2.09 -14.86
C GLU A 232 -9.90 3.23 -13.87
N LEU A 233 -11.17 3.60 -13.71
CA LEU A 233 -11.61 4.55 -12.71
C LEU A 233 -12.76 3.95 -11.90
N ASP A 234 -12.63 4.02 -10.58
CA ASP A 234 -13.68 3.62 -9.64
C ASP A 234 -14.18 4.85 -8.87
N LEU A 235 -15.46 5.15 -9.07
CA LEU A 235 -16.20 6.27 -8.48
C LEU A 235 -17.42 5.76 -7.69
N ALA A 236 -17.43 4.48 -7.29
CA ALA A 236 -18.53 3.94 -6.50
C ALA A 236 -18.72 4.73 -5.21
N GLU A 237 -19.95 5.12 -4.91
CA GLU A 237 -20.30 5.83 -3.68
C GLU A 237 -19.58 7.19 -3.49
N CYS A 238 -19.17 7.89 -4.56
CA CYS A 238 -18.59 9.25 -4.50
C CYS A 238 -19.60 10.38 -4.20
N GLY A 239 -20.69 10.08 -3.50
CA GLY A 239 -21.76 11.04 -3.18
C GLY A 239 -22.61 11.49 -4.39
N PRO A 240 -23.60 12.37 -4.17
CA PRO A 240 -24.58 12.78 -5.20
C PRO A 240 -24.05 13.82 -6.21
N ASN A 241 -22.83 14.31 -6.03
CA ASN A 241 -22.28 15.42 -6.82
C ASN A 241 -21.49 14.96 -8.06
N VAL A 242 -21.37 13.65 -8.26
CA VAL A 242 -20.89 13.05 -9.51
C VAL A 242 -22.13 12.62 -10.29
N THR A 243 -22.40 13.32 -11.38
CA THR A 243 -23.62 13.21 -12.18
C THR A 243 -23.34 12.66 -13.58
N ASP A 244 -24.36 12.66 -14.43
CA ASP A 244 -24.23 12.25 -15.83
C ASP A 244 -23.20 13.10 -16.60
N LEU A 245 -22.92 14.34 -16.16
CA LEU A 245 -21.87 15.18 -16.76
C LEU A 245 -20.48 14.53 -16.63
N ALA A 246 -20.15 13.95 -15.48
CA ALA A 246 -18.94 13.14 -15.32
C ALA A 246 -18.97 11.90 -16.22
N GLY A 247 -20.13 11.23 -16.32
CA GLY A 247 -20.32 10.06 -17.18
C GLY A 247 -20.05 10.37 -18.66
N GLU A 248 -20.60 11.47 -19.18
CA GLU A 248 -20.39 11.95 -20.55
C GLU A 248 -18.92 12.30 -20.82
N ALA A 249 -18.26 12.95 -19.85
CA ALA A 249 -16.84 13.27 -19.94
C ALA A 249 -15.97 12.01 -20.02
N ILE A 250 -16.25 11.01 -19.17
CA ILE A 250 -15.53 9.72 -19.16
C ILE A 250 -15.77 8.97 -20.48
N ALA A 251 -17.01 8.94 -20.97
CA ALA A 251 -17.36 8.28 -22.22
C ALA A 251 -16.66 8.90 -23.44
N SER A 252 -16.30 10.18 -23.36
CA SER A 252 -15.58 10.91 -24.42
C SER A 252 -14.07 10.68 -24.41
N SER A 253 -13.53 9.98 -23.40
CA SER A 253 -12.09 9.76 -23.28
C SER A 253 -11.64 8.46 -23.99
N GLU A 254 -10.58 8.57 -24.78
CA GLU A 254 -10.09 7.49 -25.66
C GLU A 254 -9.32 6.38 -24.92
N SER A 255 -8.87 6.64 -23.67
CA SER A 255 -8.00 5.70 -22.93
C SER A 255 -8.73 4.73 -22.02
N PHE A 256 -10.00 5.00 -21.68
CA PHE A 256 -10.73 4.23 -20.66
C PHE A 256 -11.18 2.86 -21.14
N LYS A 257 -11.05 1.87 -20.25
CA LYS A 257 -11.47 0.48 -20.48
C LYS A 257 -12.48 -0.01 -19.45
N ARG A 258 -12.41 0.48 -18.22
CA ARG A 258 -13.30 0.09 -17.13
C ARG A 258 -13.69 1.30 -16.29
N LEU A 259 -15.00 1.44 -16.05
CA LEU A 259 -15.57 2.39 -15.12
C LEU A 259 -16.39 1.59 -14.10
N ASN A 260 -16.11 1.78 -12.82
CA ASN A 260 -17.02 1.35 -11.75
C ASN A 260 -17.76 2.60 -11.24
N PHE A 261 -19.07 2.63 -11.47
CA PHE A 261 -19.94 3.71 -11.03
C PHE A 261 -21.19 3.07 -10.42
N VAL A 262 -21.20 2.98 -9.09
CA VAL A 262 -22.35 2.50 -8.32
C VAL A 262 -22.73 3.62 -7.36
N MET A 263 -23.89 4.23 -7.57
CA MET A 263 -24.45 5.10 -6.56
C MET A 263 -25.08 4.24 -5.47
N ALA A 264 -24.70 4.47 -4.21
CA ALA A 264 -25.48 3.97 -3.10
C ALA A 264 -26.90 4.52 -3.25
N CYS A 265 -27.86 3.67 -3.60
CA CYS A 265 -29.27 3.97 -3.40
C CYS A 265 -29.42 4.21 -1.90
N LYS A 266 -29.37 5.47 -1.45
CA LYS A 266 -29.88 5.84 -0.14
C LYS A 266 -31.37 5.54 -0.20
N CYS A 267 -31.76 4.34 0.20
CA CYS A 267 -33.14 4.03 0.55
C CYS A 267 -33.51 5.05 1.64
N VAL A 268 -34.31 6.03 1.26
CA VAL A 268 -34.88 7.07 2.12
C VAL A 268 -35.79 6.43 3.16
#